data_AF-A0A031LVB1-F1
#
_entry.id   AF-A0A031LVB1-F1
#
_cell.length_a   1.000
_cell.length_b   1.000
_cell.length_c   1.000
_cell.angle_alpha   90.00
_cell.angle_beta   90.00
_cell.angle_gamma   90.00
#
_symmetry.space_group_name_H-M   'P 1'
#
loop_
_entity.id
_entity.type
_entity.pdbx_description
1 polymer ?
#
loop_
_entity_poly.entity_id
_entity_poly.type
_entity_poly.pdbx_seq_one_letter_code
_entity_poly.pdbx_strand_id
1 'polypeptide(L)'
;MRRTSVIKLVTDKETENKLKVLCSLSAKLWNEVNYERRRQFFSKKGVDLKGTYKMFYEKYKKLIGSATAQQVLNKNNEAWN
;
A
#
# COMPACT_ATOMS: atom_id res chain seq x y z
N MET A 1 20.15 14.98 -5.81
CA MET A 1 20.72 13.90 -6.66
C MET A 1 19.75 12.71 -6.65
N ARG A 2 18.91 12.53 -7.69
CA ARG A 2 18.03 11.34 -7.79
C ARG A 2 18.83 10.20 -8.42
N ARG A 3 19.08 9.13 -7.66
CA ARG A 3 19.62 7.88 -8.22
C ARG A 3 18.43 7.02 -8.64
N THR A 4 18.24 6.86 -9.94
CA THR A 4 17.29 5.90 -10.48
C THR A 4 18.02 4.57 -10.63
N SER A 5 17.82 3.66 -9.68
CA SER A 5 18.33 2.29 -9.78
C SER A 5 17.43 1.49 -10.72
N VAL A 6 17.95 1.06 -11.87
CA VAL A 6 17.25 0.17 -12.79
C VAL A 6 17.62 -1.27 -12.40
N ILE A 7 16.65 -2.03 -11.92
CA ILE A 7 16.85 -3.42 -11.48
C ILE A 7 16.15 -4.33 -12.48
N LYS A 8 16.91 -5.24 -13.11
CA LYS A 8 16.34 -6.31 -13.93
C LYS A 8 16.02 -7.50 -13.03
N LEU A 9 14.74 -7.74 -12.81
CA LEU A 9 14.29 -8.95 -12.10
C LEU A 9 14.39 -10.13 -13.07
N VAL A 10 15.37 -11.00 -12.86
CA VAL A 10 15.42 -12.32 -13.51
C VAL A 10 14.71 -13.28 -12.57
N THR A 11 13.49 -13.67 -12.91
CA THR A 11 12.62 -14.48 -12.05
C THR A 11 12.30 -15.80 -12.71
N ASP A 12 12.38 -16.88 -11.94
CA ASP A 12 11.73 -18.14 -12.29
C ASP A 12 10.20 -18.00 -12.20
N LYS A 13 9.49 -18.97 -12.79
CA LYS A 13 8.01 -18.96 -12.87
C LYS A 13 7.33 -18.99 -11.49
N GLU A 14 7.96 -19.59 -10.49
CA GLU A 14 7.43 -19.65 -9.12
C GLU A 14 7.58 -18.29 -8.43
N THR A 15 8.75 -17.66 -8.56
CA THR A 15 8.99 -16.29 -8.07
C THR A 15 8.06 -15.28 -8.74
N GLU A 16 7.84 -15.38 -10.04
CA GLU A 16 6.90 -14.50 -10.76
C GLU A 16 5.48 -14.60 -10.17
N ASN A 17 5.00 -15.82 -9.89
CA ASN A 17 3.69 -16.02 -9.28
C ASN A 17 3.61 -15.44 -7.87
N LYS A 18 4.64 -15.62 -7.04
CA LYS A 18 4.72 -15.01 -5.70
C LYS A 18 4.67 -13.48 -5.78
N LEU A 19 5.42 -12.88 -6.73
CA LEU A 19 5.41 -11.44 -6.95
C LEU A 19 4.03 -10.94 -7.40
N LYS A 20 3.34 -11.65 -8.31
CA LYS A 20 1.97 -11.31 -8.73
C LYS A 20 0.98 -11.28 -7.56
N VAL A 21 1.09 -12.25 -6.64
CA VAL A 21 0.26 -12.29 -5.43
C VAL A 21 0.55 -11.08 -4.52
N LEU A 22 1.83 -10.77 -4.28
CA LEU A 22 2.23 -9.61 -3.49
C LEU A 22 1.75 -8.28 -4.12
N CYS A 23 1.88 -8.14 -5.43
CA CYS A 23 1.37 -6.97 -6.15
C CYS A 23 -0.15 -6.85 -6.04
N SER A 24 -0.88 -7.97 -6.19
CA SER A 24 -2.34 -7.97 -6.09
C SER A 24 -2.83 -7.57 -4.70
N LEU A 25 -2.20 -8.11 -3.64
CA LEU A 25 -2.51 -7.73 -2.26
C LEU A 25 -2.13 -6.28 -1.95
N SER A 26 -1.01 -5.79 -2.49
CA SER A 26 -0.59 -4.39 -2.34
C SER A 26 -1.56 -3.43 -3.02
N ALA A 27 -2.05 -3.78 -4.22
CA ALA A 27 -3.09 -3.02 -4.92
C ALA A 27 -4.41 -3.01 -4.13
N LYS A 28 -4.77 -4.14 -3.52
CA LYS A 28 -5.96 -4.23 -2.66
C LYS A 28 -5.85 -3.32 -1.43
N LEU A 29 -4.70 -3.33 -0.74
CA LEU A 29 -4.42 -2.42 0.38
C LEU A 29 -4.58 -0.96 -0.04
N TRP A 30 -3.96 -0.56 -1.16
CA TRP A 30 -4.07 0.80 -1.69
C TRP A 30 -5.54 1.19 -1.92
N ASN A 31 -6.29 0.34 -2.60
CA ASN A 31 -7.69 0.61 -2.96
C ASN A 31 -8.60 0.72 -1.73
N GLU A 32 -8.44 -0.17 -0.75
CA GLU A 32 -9.26 -0.14 0.46
C GLU A 32 -8.99 1.10 1.31
N VAL A 33 -7.71 1.45 1.53
CA VAL A 33 -7.32 2.67 2.26
C VAL A 33 -7.88 3.91 1.56
N ASN A 34 -7.74 3.96 0.24
CA ASN A 34 -8.20 5.10 -0.55
C ASN A 34 -9.74 5.22 -0.56
N TYR A 35 -10.44 4.09 -0.55
CA TYR A 35 -11.89 4.06 -0.44
C TYR A 35 -12.37 4.61 0.91
N GLU A 36 -11.80 4.13 2.03
CA GLU A 36 -12.11 4.64 3.37
C GLU A 36 -11.89 6.15 3.48
N ARG A 37 -10.74 6.64 3.00
CA ARG A 37 -10.40 8.07 3.04
C ARG A 37 -11.36 8.92 2.22
N ARG A 38 -11.73 8.47 1.01
CA ARG A 38 -12.75 9.15 0.20
C ARG A 38 -14.09 9.19 0.91
N ARG A 39 -14.53 8.09 1.54
CA ARG A 39 -15.79 8.10 2.30
C ARG A 39 -15.76 9.12 3.44
N GLN A 40 -14.64 9.19 4.19
CA GLN A 40 -14.47 10.19 5.25
C GLN A 40 -14.49 11.62 4.69
N PHE A 41 -13.79 11.86 3.58
CA PHE A 41 -13.76 13.16 2.91
C PHE A 41 -15.16 13.65 2.51
N PHE A 42 -15.95 12.80 1.83
CA PHE A 42 -17.33 13.15 1.44
C PHE A 42 -18.29 13.29 2.62
N SER A 43 -17.98 12.69 3.76
CA SER A 43 -18.78 12.84 4.99
C SER A 43 -18.58 14.18 5.72
N LYS A 44 -17.75 15.10 5.18
CA LYS A 44 -17.41 16.42 5.74
C LYS A 44 -16.76 16.40 7.13
N LYS A 45 -16.29 15.23 7.59
CA LYS A 45 -15.66 15.06 8.92
C LYS A 45 -14.13 15.23 8.92
N GLY A 46 -13.54 15.60 7.78
CA GLY A 46 -12.09 15.51 7.58
C GLY A 46 -11.63 14.06 7.38
N VAL A 47 -10.38 13.88 6.96
CA VAL A 47 -9.80 12.55 6.68
C VAL A 47 -8.80 12.19 7.78
N ASP A 48 -9.05 11.08 8.49
CA ASP A 48 -8.12 10.57 9.50
C ASP A 48 -7.05 9.69 8.86
N LEU A 49 -5.94 10.31 8.47
CA LEU A 49 -4.80 9.61 7.88
C LEU A 49 -4.09 8.71 8.89
N LYS A 50 -4.04 9.08 10.19
CA LYS A 50 -3.32 8.30 11.22
C LYS A 50 -4.09 7.05 11.63
N GLY A 51 -5.40 7.17 11.85
CA GLY A 51 -6.26 6.04 12.20
C GLY A 51 -6.39 5.04 11.05
N THR A 52 -6.63 5.53 9.82
CA THR A 52 -6.66 4.66 8.63
C THR A 52 -5.32 3.94 8.44
N TYR A 53 -4.19 4.62 8.62
CA TYR A 53 -2.87 4.00 8.54
C TYR A 53 -2.73 2.83 9.52
N LYS A 54 -2.99 3.05 10.81
CA LYS A 54 -2.83 2.01 11.84
C LYS A 54 -3.74 0.82 11.58
N MET A 55 -5.01 1.07 11.24
CA MET A 55 -6.00 0.04 10.96
C MET A 55 -5.56 -0.86 9.79
N PHE A 56 -5.16 -0.25 8.67
CA PHE A 56 -4.77 -1.01 7.48
C PHE A 56 -3.39 -1.66 7.60
N TYR A 57 -2.47 -1.05 8.35
CA TYR A 57 -1.18 -1.67 8.67
C TYR A 57 -1.39 -2.98 9.44
N GLU A 58 -2.19 -2.96 10.52
CA GLU A 58 -2.47 -4.16 11.31
C GLU A 58 -3.17 -5.25 10.48
N LYS A 59 -4.08 -4.85 9.59
CA LYS A 59 -4.79 -5.77 8.68
C LYS A 59 -3.86 -6.44 7.67
N TYR A 60 -2.89 -5.73 7.11
CA TYR A 60 -2.08 -6.21 5.98
C TYR A 60 -0.66 -6.64 6.33
N LYS A 61 -0.08 -6.24 7.48
CA LYS A 61 1.31 -6.57 7.83
C LYS A 61 1.61 -8.07 7.86
N LYS A 62 0.62 -8.90 8.22
CA LYS A 62 0.73 -10.37 8.21
C LYS A 62 0.54 -10.99 6.82
N LEU A 63 -0.08 -10.27 5.88
CA LEU A 63 -0.41 -10.76 4.54
C LEU A 63 0.69 -10.46 3.52
N ILE A 64 1.23 -9.24 3.54
CA ILE A 64 2.22 -8.77 2.54
C ILE A 64 3.59 -8.41 3.14
N GLY A 65 3.74 -8.60 4.45
CA GLY A 65 4.91 -8.21 5.22
C GLY A 65 4.83 -6.77 5.73
N SER A 66 5.45 -6.55 6.89
CA SER A 66 5.46 -5.25 7.58
C SER A 66 6.00 -4.12 6.71
N ALA A 67 7.19 -4.32 6.13
CA ALA A 67 7.85 -3.29 5.32
C ALA A 67 7.03 -2.90 4.08
N THR A 68 6.47 -3.87 3.36
CA THR A 68 5.65 -3.62 2.16
C THR A 68 4.37 -2.87 2.53
N ALA A 69 3.66 -3.31 3.57
CA ALA A 69 2.44 -2.63 4.03
C ALA A 69 2.71 -1.17 4.42
N GLN A 70 3.80 -0.94 5.16
CA GLN A 70 4.23 0.40 5.53
C GLN A 70 4.55 1.27 4.32
N GLN A 71 5.28 0.75 3.32
CA GLN A 71 5.63 1.54 2.13
C GLN A 71 4.40 1.91 1.27
N VAL A 72 3.46 0.98 1.09
CA VAL A 72 2.21 1.26 0.36
C VAL A 72 1.40 2.34 1.09
N LEU A 73 1.30 2.25 2.41
CA LEU A 73 0.57 3.24 3.22
C LEU A 73 1.26 4.60 3.23
N ASN A 74 2.59 4.65 3.30
CA ASN A 74 3.36 5.89 3.19
C ASN A 74 3.10 6.58 1.85
N LYS A 75 3.17 5.82 0.74
CA LYS A 75 2.86 6.34 -0.59
C LYS A 75 1.41 6.80 -0.71
N ASN A 76 0.48 6.12 -0.04
CA ASN A 76 -0.90 6.57 -0.02
C ASN A 76 -1.04 7.88 0.76
N ASN A 77 -0.40 8.03 1.92
CA ASN A 77 -0.38 9.28 2.67
C ASN A 77 0.21 10.43 1.84
N GLU A 78 1.31 10.21 1.13
CA GLU A 78 1.90 11.20 0.22
C GLU A 78 0.92 11.66 -0.86
N ALA A 79 0.05 10.77 -1.36
CA ALA A 79 -0.95 11.11 -2.38
C ALA A 79 -2.17 11.89 -1.84
N TRP A 80 -2.33 11.96 -0.50
CA TRP A 80 -3.39 12.72 0.18
C TRP A 80 -2.89 14.02 0.83
N ASN A 81 -1.57 14.27 0.81
CA ASN A 81 -0.94 15.54 1.17
C ASN A 81 -0.85 16.45 -0.04
#